data_AF-A0A923RUC2-F1
#
_entry.id   AF-A0A923RUC2-F1
#
_cell.length_a   1.000
_cell.length_b   1.000
_cell.length_c   1.000
_cell.angle_alpha   90.00
_cell.angle_beta   90.00
_cell.angle_gamma   90.00
#
_symmetry.space_group_name_H-M   'P 1'
#
loop_
_entity.id
_entity.type
_entity.pdbx_description
1 polymer ?
#
loop_
_entity_poly.entity_id
_entity_poly.type
_entity_poly.pdbx_seq_one_letter_code
_entity_poly.pdbx_strand_id
1 'polypeptide(L)'
;MERKSKDFRGMDDNVAYKNKQIDNVEISNEGRRALREKLREVKPKVEEPIGYELTIQDTNEVEWEHYTSMREYSGLTLKDGKYNLEDVMKSVMDAYETRYNYIVKEHENGERQVSYDLTGENSLTLDEDLAGLDRAYNKRLANLAGYIVCQQTNDGSKFFQTTNVKKNAAEQKEYIDTAVSMMEKAQKRFLEMREEPKYTAGIAKSVIWDIMSSDKNFMETTQRLFAKTIYHNT
;
A
#
# COMPACT_ATOMS: atom_id res chain seq x y z
N MET A 1 -45.24 -7.01 40.57
CA MET A 1 -43.78 -7.15 40.64
C MET A 1 -43.22 -6.57 39.34
N GLU A 2 -42.90 -5.27 39.35
CA GLU A 2 -42.49 -4.49 38.18
C GLU A 2 -41.04 -4.77 37.79
N ARG A 3 -40.78 -4.94 36.48
CA ARG A 3 -39.43 -5.01 35.91
C ARG A 3 -38.88 -3.60 35.75
N LYS A 4 -37.84 -3.26 36.51
CA LYS A 4 -37.08 -2.02 36.31
C LYS A 4 -36.22 -2.13 35.04
N SER A 5 -36.57 -1.32 34.05
CA SER A 5 -35.70 -0.92 32.94
C SER A 5 -34.46 -0.21 33.49
N LYS A 6 -33.26 -0.69 33.18
CA LYS A 6 -32.02 0.07 33.35
C LYS A 6 -31.82 0.93 32.09
N ASP A 7 -32.10 2.22 32.24
CA ASP A 7 -31.69 3.27 31.31
C ASP A 7 -30.15 3.23 31.17
N PHE A 8 -29.65 2.90 29.98
CA PHE A 8 -28.24 3.09 29.59
C PHE A 8 -28.07 4.47 28.95
N ARG A 9 -28.46 5.53 29.67
CA ARG A 9 -28.14 6.92 29.32
C ARG A 9 -27.08 7.42 30.27
N GLY A 10 -25.84 7.41 29.81
CA GLY A 10 -24.67 7.86 30.57
C GLY A 10 -23.38 7.31 29.98
N MET A 11 -23.14 7.55 28.68
CA MET A 11 -21.80 7.43 28.11
C MET A 11 -21.49 8.79 27.51
N ASP A 12 -20.66 9.53 28.21
CA ASP A 12 -20.16 10.84 27.78
C ASP A 12 -19.57 10.74 26.38
N ASP A 13 -20.08 11.60 25.49
CA ASP A 13 -19.57 11.88 24.16
C ASP A 13 -18.20 12.57 24.27
N ASN A 14 -17.15 11.85 24.67
CA ASN A 14 -15.74 12.30 24.52
C ASN A 14 -14.68 11.26 24.89
N VAL A 15 -14.89 9.96 24.62
CA VAL A 15 -13.76 9.02 24.62
C VAL A 15 -13.03 9.17 23.28
N ALA A 16 -12.27 10.26 23.14
CA ALA A 16 -11.19 10.31 22.18
C ALA A 16 -10.28 9.12 22.47
N TYR A 17 -10.24 8.13 21.58
CA TYR A 17 -9.20 7.11 21.60
C TYR A 17 -7.87 7.82 21.38
N LYS A 18 -7.27 8.29 22.47
CA LYS A 18 -5.87 8.68 22.49
C LYS A 18 -5.10 7.40 22.24
N ASN A 19 -4.81 7.11 20.98
CA ASN A 19 -3.71 6.22 20.64
C ASN A 19 -2.49 6.82 21.33
N LYS A 20 -2.15 6.30 22.52
CA LYS A 20 -0.84 6.56 23.11
C LYS A 20 0.14 6.16 22.02
N GLN A 21 0.97 7.12 21.61
CA GLN A 21 2.12 6.85 20.77
C GLN A 21 2.85 5.70 21.43
N ILE A 22 2.78 4.53 20.82
CA ILE A 22 3.44 3.34 21.34
C ILE A 22 4.92 3.63 21.12
N ASP A 23 5.73 3.53 22.17
CA ASP A 23 7.18 3.52 22.02
C ASP A 23 7.55 2.50 20.94
N ASN A 24 8.59 2.79 20.15
CA ASN A 24 9.03 1.95 19.03
C ASN A 24 8.97 0.47 19.42
N VAL A 25 8.10 -0.29 18.76
CA VAL A 25 7.97 -1.73 19.01
C VAL A 25 9.13 -2.42 18.30
N GLU A 26 10.20 -2.70 19.04
CA GLU A 26 11.36 -3.41 18.54
C GLU A 26 11.26 -4.91 18.81
N ILE A 27 11.79 -5.73 17.88
CA ILE A 27 11.90 -7.17 18.08
C ILE A 27 13.05 -7.42 19.06
N SER A 28 12.76 -8.11 20.16
CA SER A 28 13.79 -8.48 21.14
C SER A 28 14.87 -9.39 20.52
N ASN A 29 16.03 -9.45 21.17
CA ASN A 29 17.11 -10.35 20.76
C ASN A 29 16.65 -11.81 20.72
N GLU A 30 15.79 -12.22 21.65
CA GLU A 30 15.18 -13.55 21.67
C GLU A 30 14.26 -13.77 20.47
N GLY A 31 13.46 -12.77 20.10
CA GLY A 31 12.60 -12.82 18.91
C GLY A 31 13.40 -12.95 17.62
N ARG A 32 14.49 -12.18 17.49
CA ARG A 32 15.43 -12.28 16.36
C ARG A 32 16.10 -13.66 16.29
N ARG A 33 16.48 -14.24 17.43
CA ARG A 33 17.03 -15.60 17.50
C ARG A 33 16.00 -16.66 17.07
N ALA A 34 14.77 -16.58 17.57
CA ALA A 34 13.69 -17.49 17.21
C ALA A 34 13.36 -17.44 15.71
N LEU A 35 13.40 -16.25 15.11
CA LEU A 35 13.25 -16.08 13.67
C LEU A 35 14.35 -16.81 12.88
N ARG A 36 15.61 -16.65 13.28
CA ARG A 36 16.75 -17.34 12.66
C ARG A 36 16.64 -18.86 12.78
N GLU A 37 16.18 -19.38 13.92
CA GLU A 37 15.95 -20.81 14.11
C GLU A 37 14.85 -21.34 13.17
N LYS A 38 13.73 -20.61 13.03
CA LYS A 38 12.63 -21.01 12.13
C LYS A 38 13.02 -20.99 10.66
N LEU A 39 13.83 -20.04 10.21
CA LEU A 39 14.32 -20.00 8.83
C LEU A 39 15.20 -21.21 8.47
N ARG A 40 15.96 -21.75 9.43
CA ARG A 40 16.73 -22.99 9.24
C ARG A 40 15.85 -24.23 9.01
N GLU A 41 14.59 -24.21 9.43
CA GLU A 41 13.66 -25.32 9.18
C GLU A 41 13.12 -25.31 7.73
N VAL A 42 13.11 -24.15 7.07
CA VAL A 42 12.45 -23.95 5.77
C VAL A 42 13.44 -24.04 4.59
N LYS A 43 14.72 -23.70 4.77
CA LYS A 43 15.79 -23.83 3.76
C LYS A 43 16.75 -24.99 4.09
N PRO A 44 17.31 -25.71 3.09
CA PRO A 44 18.03 -26.97 3.31
C PRO A 44 19.30 -26.82 4.16
N LYS A 45 19.62 -27.89 4.90
CA LYS A 45 20.75 -27.97 5.84
C LYS A 45 22.10 -27.86 5.12
N VAL A 46 22.84 -26.80 5.40
CA VAL A 46 24.27 -26.67 5.04
C VAL A 46 25.11 -27.43 6.07
N GLU A 47 26.19 -28.09 5.64
CA GLU A 47 27.00 -29.03 6.44
C GLU A 47 27.86 -28.40 7.55
N GLU A 48 27.93 -27.07 7.68
CA GLU A 48 28.70 -26.42 8.76
C GLU A 48 27.86 -25.46 9.62
N PRO A 49 28.00 -25.47 10.96
CA PRO A 49 27.26 -24.63 11.88
C PRO A 49 27.87 -23.23 11.93
N ILE A 50 27.92 -22.53 10.79
CA ILE A 50 28.20 -21.10 10.74
C ILE A 50 26.83 -20.41 10.80
N GLY A 51 26.66 -19.47 11.74
CA GLY A 51 25.36 -18.88 12.04
C GLY A 51 24.62 -18.45 10.77
N TYR A 52 23.36 -18.90 10.61
CA TYR A 52 22.47 -18.41 9.56
C TYR A 52 22.39 -16.88 9.62
N GLU A 53 23.09 -16.22 8.70
CA GLU A 53 23.07 -14.79 8.51
C GLU A 53 21.86 -14.45 7.64
N LEU A 54 21.01 -13.53 8.13
CA LEU A 54 19.84 -13.08 7.37
C LEU A 54 20.33 -12.23 6.22
N THR A 55 19.92 -12.58 5.00
CA THR A 55 20.19 -11.78 3.81
C THR A 55 18.98 -10.91 3.47
N ILE A 56 19.19 -9.85 2.67
CA ILE A 56 18.10 -9.00 2.17
C ILE A 56 17.05 -9.79 1.36
N GLN A 57 17.45 -10.92 0.75
CA GLN A 57 16.53 -11.79 0.02
C GLN A 57 15.69 -12.68 0.96
N ASP A 58 16.05 -12.78 2.24
CA ASP A 58 15.28 -13.49 3.27
C ASP A 58 14.23 -12.59 3.95
N THR A 59 14.29 -11.28 3.74
CA THR A 59 13.41 -10.30 4.39
C THR A 59 12.59 -9.51 3.36
N ASN A 60 11.66 -8.70 3.86
CA ASN A 60 10.88 -7.76 3.07
C ASN A 60 11.30 -6.30 3.33
N GLU A 61 12.50 -6.07 3.85
CA GLU A 61 12.93 -4.73 4.30
C GLU A 61 12.99 -3.72 3.15
N VAL A 62 13.51 -4.13 1.98
CA VAL A 62 13.52 -3.30 0.76
C VAL A 62 12.08 -2.96 0.32
N GLU A 63 11.18 -3.96 0.29
CA GLU A 63 9.76 -3.73 -0.02
C GLU A 63 9.10 -2.76 0.99
N TRP A 64 9.40 -2.94 2.28
CA TRP A 64 8.82 -2.14 3.36
C TRP A 64 9.28 -0.67 3.33
N GLU A 65 10.57 -0.43 3.04
CA GLU A 65 11.13 0.91 2.85
C GLU A 65 10.36 1.67 1.76
N HIS A 66 10.19 1.04 0.60
CA HIS A 66 9.50 1.65 -0.53
C HIS A 66 8.01 1.80 -0.28
N TYR A 67 7.36 0.80 0.32
CA TYR A 67 5.94 0.88 0.67
C TYR A 67 5.67 2.07 1.60
N THR A 68 6.51 2.24 2.62
CA THR A 68 6.40 3.34 3.59
C THR A 68 6.63 4.67 2.90
N SER A 69 7.68 4.80 2.09
CA SER A 69 7.96 6.01 1.30
C SER A 69 6.78 6.38 0.40
N MET A 70 6.23 5.42 -0.34
CA MET A 70 5.07 5.66 -1.21
C MET A 70 3.84 6.10 -0.43
N ARG A 71 3.62 5.55 0.77
CA ARG A 71 2.52 5.98 1.65
C ARG A 71 2.69 7.41 2.14
N GLU A 72 3.90 7.82 2.47
CA GLU A 72 4.21 9.19 2.87
C GLU A 72 3.92 10.16 1.71
N TYR A 73 4.40 9.86 0.51
CA TYR A 73 4.14 10.68 -0.69
C TYR A 73 2.65 10.81 -0.98
N SER A 74 1.90 9.69 -1.00
CA SER A 74 0.44 9.74 -1.19
C SER A 74 -0.25 10.52 -0.05
N GLY A 75 0.23 10.43 1.19
CA GLY A 75 -0.31 11.17 2.33
C GLY A 75 -0.18 12.69 2.19
N LEU A 76 0.90 13.18 1.57
CA LEU A 76 1.06 14.60 1.25
C LEU A 76 0.04 15.07 0.21
N THR A 77 -0.26 14.22 -0.78
CA THR A 77 -1.23 14.51 -1.85
C THR A 77 -2.69 14.43 -1.37
N LEU A 78 -3.00 13.56 -0.41
CA LEU A 78 -4.36 13.28 0.06
C LEU A 78 -4.70 13.92 1.43
N LYS A 79 -3.91 14.90 1.87
CA LYS A 79 -3.87 15.43 3.25
C LYS A 79 -5.17 16.01 3.81
N ASP A 80 -6.08 16.47 2.96
CA ASP A 80 -7.31 17.14 3.37
C ASP A 80 -8.47 16.17 3.62
N GLY A 81 -8.27 14.88 3.36
CA GLY A 81 -9.30 13.84 3.52
C GLY A 81 -10.45 13.96 2.52
N LYS A 82 -10.38 14.89 1.56
CA LYS A 82 -11.44 15.17 0.58
C LYS A 82 -11.00 14.74 -0.81
N TYR A 83 -10.85 13.42 -0.96
CA TYR A 83 -10.38 12.82 -2.20
C TYR A 83 -11.33 11.72 -2.65
N ASN A 84 -11.43 11.55 -3.97
CA ASN A 84 -12.19 10.48 -4.60
C ASN A 84 -11.25 9.35 -5.07
N LEU A 85 -11.81 8.34 -5.76
CA LEU A 85 -11.02 7.23 -6.28
C LEU A 85 -9.93 7.65 -7.28
N GLU A 86 -10.24 8.63 -8.13
CA GLU A 86 -9.30 9.15 -9.12
C GLU A 86 -8.08 9.79 -8.44
N ASP A 87 -8.31 10.60 -7.40
CA ASP A 87 -7.25 11.19 -6.59
C ASP A 87 -6.37 10.10 -5.94
N VAL A 88 -6.98 9.02 -5.43
CA VAL A 88 -6.23 7.89 -4.86
C VAL A 88 -5.37 7.23 -5.93
N MET A 89 -5.94 6.87 -7.08
CA MET A 89 -5.20 6.21 -8.17
C MET A 89 -4.06 7.07 -8.70
N LYS A 90 -4.30 8.38 -8.90
CA LYS A 90 -3.26 9.36 -9.25
C LYS A 90 -2.17 9.43 -8.18
N SER A 91 -2.54 9.47 -6.90
CA SER A 91 -1.57 9.57 -5.79
C SER A 91 -0.67 8.32 -5.68
N VAL A 92 -1.18 7.14 -6.03
CA VAL A 92 -0.39 5.89 -6.02
C VAL A 92 0.60 5.89 -7.17
N MET A 93 0.19 6.33 -8.37
CA MET A 93 1.10 6.46 -9.52
C MET A 93 2.16 7.54 -9.33
N ASP A 94 1.77 8.70 -8.79
CA ASP A 94 2.70 9.79 -8.47
C ASP A 94 3.76 9.36 -7.45
N ALA A 95 3.34 8.60 -6.43
CA ALA A 95 4.24 8.04 -5.42
C ALA A 95 5.18 6.99 -6.02
N TYR A 96 4.71 6.16 -6.95
CA TYR A 96 5.54 5.18 -7.66
C TYR A 96 6.62 5.89 -8.48
N GLU A 97 6.24 6.85 -9.32
CA GLU A 97 7.18 7.63 -10.13
C GLU A 97 8.20 8.36 -9.25
N THR A 98 7.74 9.00 -8.17
CA THR A 98 8.62 9.71 -7.23
C THR A 98 9.66 8.76 -6.64
N ARG A 99 9.23 7.59 -6.15
CA ARG A 99 10.16 6.61 -5.55
C ARG A 99 11.07 5.98 -6.59
N TYR A 100 10.56 5.69 -7.78
CA TYR A 100 11.33 5.16 -8.90
C TYR A 100 12.45 6.11 -9.30
N ASN A 101 12.15 7.40 -9.51
CA ASN A 101 13.14 8.42 -9.85
C ASN A 101 14.19 8.59 -8.75
N TYR A 102 13.77 8.51 -7.48
CA TYR A 102 14.69 8.54 -6.35
C TYR A 102 15.65 7.35 -6.38
N ILE A 103 15.16 6.11 -6.58
CA ILE A 103 16.00 4.92 -6.68
C ILE A 103 17.01 5.08 -7.82
N VAL A 104 16.56 5.41 -9.03
CA VAL A 104 17.45 5.58 -10.18
C VAL A 104 18.56 6.61 -9.90
N LYS A 105 18.21 7.71 -9.23
CA LYS A 105 19.17 8.75 -8.85
C LYS A 105 20.20 8.27 -7.83
N GLU A 106 19.78 7.54 -6.80
CA GLU A 106 20.70 6.99 -5.78
C GLU A 106 21.71 6.00 -6.39
N HIS A 107 21.35 5.36 -7.51
CA HIS A 107 22.23 4.44 -8.23
C HIS A 107 23.11 5.09 -9.31
N GLU A 108 23.10 6.43 -9.46
CA GLU A 108 23.94 7.14 -10.43
C GLU A 108 25.45 6.86 -10.23
N ASN A 109 25.86 6.56 -8.99
CA ASN A 109 27.26 6.33 -8.62
C ASN A 109 27.57 4.87 -8.26
N GLY A 110 26.71 3.93 -8.65
CA GLY A 110 26.85 2.50 -8.34
C GLY A 110 25.77 2.00 -7.39
N GLU A 111 26.04 0.89 -6.72
CA GLU A 111 25.06 0.23 -5.84
C GLU A 111 24.70 1.09 -4.62
N ARG A 112 23.40 1.16 -4.30
CA ARG A 112 22.90 1.91 -3.15
C ARG A 112 23.28 1.21 -1.86
N GLN A 113 23.94 1.93 -0.95
CA GLN A 113 24.24 1.43 0.39
C GLN A 113 23.03 1.62 1.30
N VAL A 114 22.66 0.57 2.04
CA VAL A 114 21.51 0.57 2.96
C VAL A 114 21.91 -0.06 4.29
N SER A 115 21.20 0.31 5.34
CA SER A 115 21.34 -0.35 6.64
C SER A 115 19.95 -0.60 7.18
N TYR A 116 19.62 -1.88 7.37
CA TYR A 116 18.33 -2.31 7.90
C TYR A 116 18.47 -2.95 9.26
N ASP A 117 17.37 -2.93 10.02
CA ASP A 117 17.37 -3.44 11.38
C ASP A 117 17.66 -4.94 11.46
N LEU A 118 17.24 -5.76 10.49
CA LEU A 118 17.40 -7.22 10.54
C LEU A 118 18.68 -7.70 9.85
N THR A 119 18.99 -7.16 8.66
CA THR A 119 20.11 -7.62 7.83
C THR A 119 21.36 -6.74 7.96
N GLY A 120 21.29 -5.62 8.67
CA GLY A 120 22.42 -4.71 8.86
C GLY A 120 22.82 -3.97 7.58
N GLU A 121 24.10 -3.62 7.48
CA GLU A 121 24.69 -2.95 6.31
C GLU A 121 24.65 -3.88 5.09
N ASN A 122 24.08 -3.38 3.99
CA ASN A 122 23.96 -4.10 2.73
C ASN A 122 24.16 -3.13 1.55
N SER A 123 24.40 -3.70 0.39
CA SER A 123 24.38 -2.98 -0.87
C SER A 123 23.29 -3.56 -1.77
N LEU A 124 22.53 -2.69 -2.42
CA LEU A 124 21.49 -3.09 -3.36
C LEU A 124 21.96 -2.79 -4.78
N THR A 125 21.83 -3.78 -5.66
CA THR A 125 21.85 -3.52 -7.11
C THR A 125 20.58 -2.76 -7.51
N LEU A 126 20.63 -2.05 -8.65
CA LEU A 126 19.47 -1.33 -9.17
C LEU A 126 18.27 -2.26 -9.36
N ASP A 127 18.53 -3.48 -9.86
CA ASP A 127 17.49 -4.48 -10.10
C ASP A 127 16.84 -4.97 -8.80
N GLU A 128 17.62 -5.18 -7.73
CA GLU A 128 17.08 -5.60 -6.43
C GLU A 128 16.20 -4.51 -5.79
N ASP A 129 16.65 -3.25 -5.90
CA ASP A 129 15.95 -2.08 -5.37
C ASP A 129 14.63 -1.86 -6.12
N LEU A 130 14.67 -1.89 -7.46
CA LEU A 130 13.46 -1.79 -8.30
C LEU A 130 12.51 -2.98 -8.11
N ALA A 131 13.03 -4.21 -7.95
CA ALA A 131 12.19 -5.35 -7.61
C ALA A 131 11.51 -5.19 -6.25
N GLY A 132 12.18 -4.54 -5.29
CA GLY A 132 11.56 -4.13 -4.03
C GLY A 132 10.43 -3.13 -4.23
N LEU A 133 10.63 -2.13 -5.09
CA LEU A 133 9.62 -1.13 -5.42
C LEU A 133 8.39 -1.76 -6.08
N ASP A 134 8.57 -2.75 -6.96
CA ASP A 134 7.46 -3.44 -7.61
C ASP A 134 6.64 -4.27 -6.60
N ARG A 135 7.29 -4.92 -5.62
CA ARG A 135 6.59 -5.57 -4.50
C ARG A 135 5.81 -4.55 -3.67
N ALA A 136 6.40 -3.39 -3.39
CA ALA A 136 5.73 -2.31 -2.66
C ALA A 136 4.53 -1.76 -3.45
N TYR A 137 4.64 -1.62 -4.76
CA TYR A 137 3.55 -1.21 -5.64
C TYR A 137 2.38 -2.18 -5.56
N ASN A 138 2.64 -3.50 -5.60
CA ASN A 138 1.60 -4.52 -5.43
C ASN A 138 0.88 -4.42 -4.08
N LYS A 139 1.59 -4.10 -2.99
CA LYS A 139 0.96 -3.77 -1.69
C LYS A 139 0.06 -2.54 -1.77
N ARG A 140 0.48 -1.50 -2.52
CA ARG A 140 -0.36 -0.30 -2.74
C ARG A 140 -1.60 -0.60 -3.59
N LEU A 141 -1.52 -1.51 -4.56
CA LEU A 141 -2.69 -2.00 -5.30
C LEU A 141 -3.67 -2.75 -4.39
N ALA A 142 -3.17 -3.56 -3.45
CA ALA A 142 -4.02 -4.18 -2.43
C ALA A 142 -4.69 -3.13 -1.52
N ASN A 143 -4.00 -2.03 -1.17
CA ASN A 143 -4.62 -0.92 -0.45
C ASN A 143 -5.72 -0.24 -1.26
N LEU A 144 -5.51 -0.03 -2.57
CA LEU A 144 -6.52 0.54 -3.47
C LEU A 144 -7.77 -0.35 -3.53
N ALA A 145 -7.60 -1.66 -3.69
CA ALA A 145 -8.69 -2.62 -3.65
C ALA A 145 -9.45 -2.54 -2.31
N GLY A 146 -8.74 -2.48 -1.19
CA GLY A 146 -9.33 -2.30 0.13
C GLY A 146 -10.10 -0.99 0.29
N TYR A 147 -9.56 0.12 -0.24
CA TYR A 147 -10.23 1.41 -0.26
C TYR A 147 -11.56 1.34 -1.04
N ILE A 148 -11.54 0.74 -2.24
CA ILE A 148 -12.75 0.56 -3.06
C ILE A 148 -13.82 -0.24 -2.30
N VAL A 149 -13.42 -1.35 -1.64
CA VAL A 149 -14.34 -2.14 -0.81
C VAL A 149 -14.97 -1.29 0.28
N CYS A 150 -14.16 -0.58 1.08
CA CYS A 150 -14.64 0.27 2.18
C CYS A 150 -15.62 1.34 1.71
N GLN A 151 -15.35 1.94 0.55
CA GLN A 151 -16.20 2.98 -0.03
C GLN A 151 -17.54 2.41 -0.54
N GLN A 152 -17.52 1.25 -1.20
CA GLN A 152 -18.73 0.60 -1.69
C GLN A 152 -19.62 0.05 -0.56
N THR A 153 -19.03 -0.33 0.58
CA THR A 153 -19.77 -0.84 1.74
C THR A 153 -20.22 0.23 2.73
N ASN A 154 -19.71 1.47 2.60
CA ASN A 154 -19.82 2.58 3.56
C ASN A 154 -19.47 2.18 5.01
N ASP A 155 -18.59 1.19 5.16
CA ASP A 155 -18.29 0.56 6.44
C ASP A 155 -16.90 -0.09 6.38
N GLY A 156 -15.91 0.57 6.98
CA GLY A 156 -14.55 0.07 7.07
C GLY A 156 -14.40 -1.19 7.95
N SER A 157 -15.38 -1.49 8.82
CA SER A 157 -15.37 -2.73 9.61
C SER A 157 -15.61 -3.97 8.74
N LYS A 158 -16.23 -3.80 7.57
CA LYS A 158 -16.46 -4.88 6.60
C LYS A 158 -15.22 -5.26 5.79
N PHE A 159 -14.15 -4.47 5.84
CA PHE A 159 -12.85 -4.88 5.32
C PHE A 159 -12.39 -6.21 5.94
N PHE A 160 -12.71 -6.44 7.22
CA PHE A 160 -12.39 -7.67 7.94
C PHE A 160 -13.52 -8.71 7.93
N GLN A 161 -14.69 -8.39 7.37
CA GLN A 161 -15.88 -9.24 7.33
C GLN A 161 -16.23 -9.60 5.88
N THR A 162 -15.39 -10.39 5.22
CA THR A 162 -15.59 -10.87 3.84
C THR A 162 -16.79 -11.81 3.64
N THR A 163 -17.73 -11.91 4.60
CA THR A 163 -18.76 -12.95 4.59
C THR A 163 -20.21 -12.48 4.42
N ASN A 164 -20.53 -11.18 4.40
CA ASN A 164 -21.93 -10.74 4.25
C ASN A 164 -22.08 -9.37 3.56
N VAL A 165 -21.91 -9.31 2.24
CA VAL A 165 -22.41 -8.17 1.44
C VAL A 165 -23.41 -8.67 0.40
N LYS A 166 -24.70 -8.39 0.63
CA LYS A 166 -25.83 -8.70 -0.27
C LYS A 166 -25.99 -7.69 -1.41
N LYS A 167 -24.90 -7.29 -2.07
CA LYS A 167 -24.90 -6.65 -3.39
C LYS A 167 -23.87 -7.36 -4.25
N ASN A 168 -24.22 -7.69 -5.49
CA ASN A 168 -23.50 -8.57 -6.42
C ASN A 168 -21.97 -8.55 -6.22
N ALA A 169 -21.46 -9.53 -5.44
CA ALA A 169 -20.03 -9.67 -5.17
C ALA A 169 -19.20 -9.78 -6.46
N ALA A 170 -19.81 -10.30 -7.53
CA ALA A 170 -19.23 -10.35 -8.88
C ALA A 170 -18.98 -8.96 -9.47
N GLU A 171 -19.94 -8.04 -9.41
CA GLU A 171 -19.82 -6.67 -9.95
C GLU A 171 -18.80 -5.85 -9.15
N GLN A 172 -18.78 -6.02 -7.81
CA GLN A 172 -17.78 -5.40 -6.95
C GLN A 172 -16.37 -5.89 -7.30
N LYS A 173 -16.20 -7.20 -7.45
CA LYS A 173 -14.92 -7.80 -7.81
C LYS A 173 -14.47 -7.34 -9.20
N GLU A 174 -15.36 -7.35 -10.19
CA GLU A 174 -15.05 -6.90 -11.56
C GLU A 174 -14.58 -5.45 -11.60
N TYR A 175 -15.22 -4.56 -10.82
CA TYR A 175 -14.81 -3.17 -10.73
C TYR A 175 -13.41 -3.01 -10.09
N ILE A 176 -13.13 -3.75 -9.02
CA ILE A 176 -11.81 -3.77 -8.36
C ILE A 176 -10.75 -4.31 -9.32
N ASP A 177 -11.00 -5.45 -9.97
CA ASP A 177 -10.10 -6.05 -10.94
C ASP A 177 -9.80 -5.07 -12.09
N THR A 178 -10.81 -4.33 -12.56
CA THR A 178 -10.66 -3.30 -13.59
C THR A 178 -9.77 -2.15 -13.11
N ALA A 179 -10.02 -1.61 -11.92
CA ALA A 179 -9.21 -0.53 -11.35
C ALA A 179 -7.75 -0.96 -11.16
N VAL A 180 -7.51 -2.17 -10.64
CA VAL A 180 -6.16 -2.74 -10.48
C VAL A 180 -5.48 -2.92 -11.84
N SER A 181 -6.18 -3.47 -12.84
CA SER A 181 -5.63 -3.63 -14.19
C SER A 181 -5.26 -2.30 -14.85
N MET A 182 -6.03 -1.23 -14.61
CA MET A 182 -5.68 0.11 -15.09
C MET A 182 -4.39 0.63 -14.46
N MET A 183 -4.18 0.37 -13.16
CA MET A 183 -2.95 0.73 -12.46
C MET A 183 -1.74 -0.04 -13.00
N GLU A 184 -1.85 -1.36 -13.18
CA GLU A 184 -0.79 -2.20 -13.77
C GLU A 184 -0.42 -1.71 -15.19
N LYS A 185 -1.42 -1.38 -16.02
CA LYS A 185 -1.20 -0.79 -17.35
C LYS A 185 -0.51 0.57 -17.25
N ALA A 186 -0.87 1.39 -16.27
CA ALA A 186 -0.26 2.70 -16.06
C ALA A 186 1.20 2.59 -15.63
N GLN A 187 1.52 1.65 -14.72
CA GLN A 187 2.90 1.35 -14.31
C GLN A 187 3.72 0.93 -15.52
N LYS A 188 3.25 -0.05 -16.29
CA LYS A 188 3.95 -0.52 -17.49
C LYS A 188 4.20 0.62 -18.49
N ARG A 189 3.18 1.42 -18.78
CA ARG A 189 3.30 2.55 -19.70
C ARG A 189 4.24 3.64 -19.18
N PHE A 190 4.23 3.92 -17.88
CA PHE A 190 5.20 4.82 -17.26
C PHE A 190 6.63 4.31 -17.45
N LEU A 191 6.90 3.02 -17.19
CA LEU A 191 8.22 2.43 -17.35
C LEU A 191 8.70 2.50 -18.82
N GLU A 192 7.82 2.24 -19.78
CA GLU A 192 8.12 2.41 -21.21
C GLU A 192 8.48 3.87 -21.56
N MET A 193 7.69 4.83 -21.07
CA MET A 193 7.91 6.27 -21.33
C MET A 193 9.16 6.81 -20.63
N ARG A 194 9.55 6.24 -19.49
CA ARG A 194 10.75 6.63 -18.74
C ARG A 194 12.04 6.37 -19.52
N GLU A 195 12.06 5.35 -20.37
CA GLU A 195 13.20 5.05 -21.25
C GLU A 195 13.29 5.99 -22.45
N GLU A 196 12.27 6.82 -22.70
CA GLU A 196 12.29 7.76 -23.81
C GLU A 196 13.16 9.00 -23.51
N PRO A 197 13.93 9.52 -24.49
CA PRO A 197 14.75 10.73 -24.30
C PRO A 197 13.99 12.00 -23.88
N LYS A 198 12.65 11.99 -24.00
CA LYS A 198 11.76 13.12 -23.68
C LYS A 198 11.05 12.96 -22.34
N TYR A 199 11.43 11.98 -21.53
CA TYR A 199 10.85 11.77 -20.22
C TYR A 199 10.85 13.06 -19.38
N THR A 200 9.71 13.37 -18.78
CA THR A 200 9.54 14.51 -17.88
C THR A 200 8.88 14.01 -16.61
N ALA A 201 9.46 14.34 -15.45
CA ALA A 201 8.92 13.95 -14.16
C ALA A 201 7.51 14.53 -13.93
N GLY A 202 6.65 13.72 -13.30
CA GLY A 202 5.23 13.98 -13.05
C GLY A 202 4.28 13.39 -14.09
N ILE A 203 4.78 12.60 -15.05
CA ILE A 203 3.97 12.08 -16.16
C ILE A 203 3.04 10.94 -15.73
N ALA A 204 3.35 10.21 -14.66
CA ALA A 204 2.60 9.03 -14.24
C ALA A 204 1.14 9.35 -13.88
N LYS A 205 0.87 10.55 -13.34
CA LYS A 205 -0.50 11.03 -13.08
C LYS A 205 -1.31 11.19 -14.36
N SER A 206 -0.69 11.72 -15.42
CA SER A 206 -1.34 11.84 -16.73
C SER A 206 -1.57 10.48 -17.36
N VAL A 207 -0.59 9.57 -17.25
CA VAL A 207 -0.72 8.20 -17.79
C VAL A 207 -1.94 7.47 -17.21
N ILE A 208 -2.12 7.49 -15.89
CA ILE A 208 -3.29 6.82 -15.28
C ILE A 208 -4.60 7.55 -15.61
N TRP A 209 -4.59 8.88 -15.66
CA TRP A 209 -5.75 9.65 -16.09
C TRP A 209 -6.19 9.29 -17.50
N ASP A 210 -5.26 9.19 -18.45
CA ASP A 210 -5.56 8.85 -19.84
C ASP A 210 -6.14 7.44 -19.95
N ILE A 211 -5.59 6.48 -19.19
CA ILE A 211 -6.10 5.10 -19.15
C ILE A 211 -7.53 5.07 -18.58
N MET A 212 -7.76 5.71 -17.43
CA MET A 212 -9.08 5.76 -16.80
C MET A 212 -10.11 6.45 -17.69
N SER A 213 -9.78 7.63 -18.21
CA SER A 213 -10.70 8.45 -19.01
C SER A 213 -11.04 7.82 -20.36
N SER A 214 -10.20 6.92 -20.87
CA SER A 214 -10.48 6.13 -22.07
C SER A 214 -11.58 5.07 -21.86
N ASP A 215 -11.83 4.63 -20.63
CA ASP A 215 -12.86 3.65 -20.30
C ASP A 215 -14.13 4.34 -19.77
N LYS A 216 -15.07 4.59 -20.67
CA LYS A 216 -16.34 5.26 -20.34
C LYS A 216 -17.14 4.50 -19.29
N ASN A 217 -17.19 3.17 -19.37
CA ASN A 217 -17.97 2.36 -18.44
C ASN A 217 -17.39 2.43 -17.02
N PHE A 218 -16.06 2.38 -16.90
CA PHE A 218 -15.38 2.57 -15.63
C PHE A 218 -15.66 3.97 -15.05
N MET A 219 -15.58 5.02 -15.86
CA MET A 219 -15.83 6.40 -15.40
C MET A 219 -17.28 6.61 -14.96
N GLU A 220 -18.26 6.13 -15.73
CA GLU A 220 -19.68 6.20 -15.38
C GLU A 220 -19.99 5.39 -14.11
N THR A 221 -19.40 4.19 -13.99
CA THR A 221 -19.56 3.34 -12.81
C THR A 221 -18.92 3.99 -11.58
N THR A 222 -17.75 4.60 -11.73
CA THR A 222 -17.07 5.36 -10.66
C THR A 222 -17.92 6.53 -10.21
N GLN A 223 -18.45 7.34 -11.13
CA GLN A 223 -19.35 8.44 -10.78
C GLN A 223 -20.58 7.91 -10.03
N ARG A 224 -21.22 6.85 -10.50
CA ARG A 224 -22.40 6.27 -9.84
C ARG A 224 -22.11 5.72 -8.44
N LEU A 225 -21.00 4.99 -8.27
CA LEU A 225 -20.64 4.35 -7.01
C LEU A 225 -20.20 5.35 -5.94
N PHE A 226 -19.55 6.43 -6.35
CA PHE A 226 -18.93 7.39 -5.43
C PHE A 226 -19.62 8.78 -5.42
N ALA A 227 -20.70 8.99 -6.20
CA ALA A 227 -21.48 10.23 -6.20
C ALA A 227 -22.13 10.58 -4.84
N LYS A 228 -22.32 9.59 -3.95
CA LYS A 228 -22.90 9.80 -2.60
C LYS A 228 -21.88 9.99 -1.49
N THR A 229 -20.59 9.81 -1.77
CA THR A 229 -19.54 10.00 -0.76
C THR A 229 -19.16 11.47 -0.58
N ILE A 230 -19.68 12.34 -1.44
CA ILE A 230 -19.48 13.79 -1.34
C ILE A 230 -20.53 14.33 -0.35
N TYR A 231 -20.10 14.64 0.87
CA TYR A 231 -20.82 15.38 1.93
C TYR A 231 -21.82 14.61 2.80
N HIS A 232 -21.33 13.84 3.77
CA HIS A 232 -22.04 13.68 5.04
C HIS A 232 -21.14 14.04 6.23
N ASN A 233 -20.93 15.35 6.38
CA ASN A 233 -20.74 15.97 7.68
C ASN A 233 -21.93 16.91 7.89
N THR A 234 -22.95 16.44 8.58
CA THR A 234 -23.91 17.27 9.31
C THR A 234 -23.75 16.98 10.78
#